data_AF-A0A144MDU5-F1
#
_entry.id   AF-A0A144MDU5-F1
#
_cell.length_a   1.000
_cell.length_b   1.000
_cell.length_c   1.000
_cell.angle_alpha   90.00
_cell.angle_beta   90.00
_cell.angle_gamma   90.00
#
_symmetry.space_group_name_H-M   'P 1'
#
loop_
_entity.id
_entity.type
_entity.pdbx_description
1 polymer ?
#
loop_
_entity_poly.entity_id
_entity_poly.type
_entity_poly.pdbx_seq_one_letter_code
_entity_poly.pdbx_strand_id
1 'polypeptide(L)'
;MTGLVATFAIIIVILVIAVLLFGKLRTSMFFTVKTQENVIVERFGKFKKVAKPGLNTKVPFIETTSRPISLRVQQLEVNIESKTKDNVFVTVPVAVQYVVEEDNVADAYYKLANSEEQIRSYVFDTVRSALSGLTLDTAFESKDDIAENVEGRLSESMKRYGFKIVSSLVTDITPDPKVRDSMNSINAAQRDRVAAQSLAEADKIKRVTQAQAESEAMRLHGEGVAAQRKAIATGIAEQYAKLQEVGIDKTAEQLLMMTQYFDTMQNVAQEGRSNVLFMPSNPGGLGEMGQEIRNALFAANAAEDGATFTVPESRYASSHRSEQPSVPPQPANPPSSGDSGGSGSSSGSSGSGGSHQSLGQSVRSAAQSAREAAQQWKNSQQPPQNPQQ
;
A
#
# COMPACT_ATOMS: atom_id res chain seq x y z
N MET A 1 -17.09 -97.08 -43.10
CA MET A 1 -16.56 -95.70 -43.27
C MET A 1 -16.87 -94.80 -42.08
N THR A 2 -18.13 -94.67 -41.66
CA THR A 2 -18.59 -93.80 -40.54
C THR A 2 -17.67 -93.78 -39.30
N GLY A 3 -17.32 -94.95 -38.75
CA GLY A 3 -16.49 -95.03 -37.53
C GLY A 3 -15.09 -94.41 -37.64
N LEU A 4 -14.47 -94.42 -38.83
CA LEU A 4 -13.14 -93.82 -39.04
C LEU A 4 -13.24 -92.29 -39.17
N VAL A 5 -14.32 -91.77 -39.74
CA VAL A 5 -14.59 -90.32 -39.75
C VAL A 5 -14.84 -89.82 -38.33
N ALA A 6 -15.54 -90.60 -37.50
CA ALA A 6 -15.79 -90.27 -36.10
C ALA A 6 -14.50 -90.21 -35.25
N THR A 7 -13.59 -91.18 -35.41
CA THR A 7 -12.31 -91.15 -34.67
C THR A 7 -11.39 -90.02 -35.13
N PHE A 8 -11.32 -89.72 -36.43
CA PHE A 8 -10.61 -88.54 -36.92
C PHE A 8 -11.21 -87.23 -36.39
N ALA A 9 -12.55 -87.10 -36.34
CA ALA A 9 -13.21 -85.94 -35.76
C ALA A 9 -12.88 -85.76 -34.27
N ILE A 10 -12.89 -86.84 -33.49
CA ILE A 10 -12.50 -86.82 -32.06
C ILE A 10 -11.04 -86.40 -31.89
N ILE A 11 -10.12 -86.92 -32.71
CA ILE A 11 -8.70 -86.53 -32.68
C ILE A 11 -8.53 -85.04 -33.02
N ILE A 12 -9.25 -84.52 -34.02
CA ILE A 12 -9.23 -83.09 -34.38
C ILE A 12 -9.77 -82.23 -33.23
N VAL A 13 -10.87 -82.63 -32.59
CA VAL A 13 -11.44 -81.90 -31.42
C VAL A 13 -10.45 -81.91 -30.25
N ILE A 14 -9.82 -83.04 -29.93
CA ILE A 14 -8.79 -83.13 -28.89
C ILE A 14 -7.59 -82.24 -29.22
N LEU A 15 -7.15 -82.21 -30.49
CA LEU A 15 -6.03 -81.38 -30.94
C LEU A 15 -6.37 -79.88 -30.86
N VAL A 16 -7.57 -79.48 -31.27
CA VAL A 16 -8.06 -78.09 -31.14
C VAL A 16 -8.15 -77.68 -29.66
N ILE A 17 -8.69 -78.54 -28.79
CA ILE A 17 -8.72 -78.30 -27.34
C ILE A 17 -7.30 -78.17 -26.79
N ALA A 18 -6.37 -79.06 -27.16
CA ALA A 18 -4.98 -79.02 -26.73
C ALA A 18 -4.27 -77.73 -27.19
N VAL A 19 -4.46 -77.30 -28.44
CA VAL A 19 -3.91 -76.05 -28.98
C VAL A 19 -4.48 -74.82 -28.26
N LEU A 20 -5.78 -74.82 -27.94
CA LEU A 20 -6.40 -73.74 -27.14
C LEU A 20 -5.90 -73.73 -25.68
N LEU A 21 -5.69 -74.91 -25.08
CA LEU A 21 -5.15 -75.05 -23.72
C LEU A 21 -3.69 -74.60 -23.67
N PHE A 22 -2.82 -75.11 -24.54
CA PHE A 22 -1.42 -74.67 -24.65
C PHE A 22 -1.30 -73.20 -25.06
N GLY A 23 -2.16 -72.70 -25.95
CA GLY A 23 -2.20 -71.29 -26.35
C GLY A 23 -2.52 -70.36 -25.18
N LYS A 24 -3.60 -70.66 -24.43
CA LYS A 24 -3.93 -69.93 -23.19
C LYS A 24 -2.85 -70.08 -22.13
N LEU A 25 -2.32 -71.28 -21.92
CA LEU A 25 -1.30 -71.55 -20.90
C LEU A 25 0.01 -70.80 -21.20
N ARG A 26 0.50 -70.86 -22.45
CA ARG A 26 1.66 -70.08 -22.92
C ARG A 26 1.46 -68.58 -22.74
N THR A 27 0.29 -68.07 -23.10
CA THR A 27 -0.01 -66.63 -23.02
C THR A 27 -0.18 -66.16 -21.57
N SER A 28 -0.64 -67.03 -20.67
CA SER A 28 -0.72 -66.76 -19.22
C SER A 28 0.63 -66.88 -18.49
N MET A 29 1.59 -67.61 -19.09
CA MET A 29 2.95 -67.83 -18.58
C MET A 29 3.81 -66.56 -18.60
N PHE A 30 3.60 -65.69 -19.59
CA PHE A 30 4.41 -64.49 -19.83
C PHE A 30 3.60 -63.22 -19.56
N PHE A 31 4.18 -62.27 -18.83
CA PHE A 31 3.62 -60.94 -18.63
C PHE A 31 4.71 -59.87 -18.78
N THR A 32 4.36 -58.73 -19.37
CA THR A 32 5.31 -57.62 -19.56
C THR A 32 5.02 -56.55 -18.52
N VAL A 33 6.05 -56.16 -17.76
CA VAL A 33 6.01 -55.02 -16.84
C VAL A 33 6.51 -53.77 -17.58
N LYS A 34 5.81 -52.63 -17.45
CA LYS A 34 6.21 -51.38 -18.13
C LYS A 34 7.43 -50.74 -17.46
N THR A 35 8.14 -49.88 -18.18
CA THR A 35 9.22 -49.06 -17.62
C THR A 35 8.68 -48.12 -16.53
N GLN A 36 9.41 -48.04 -15.41
CA GLN A 36 9.02 -47.30 -14.20
C GLN A 36 7.75 -47.81 -13.50
N GLU A 37 7.42 -49.10 -13.69
CA GLU A 37 6.48 -49.86 -12.86
C GLU A 37 7.21 -51.11 -12.31
N ASN A 38 7.00 -51.44 -11.03
CA ASN A 38 7.42 -52.73 -10.45
C ASN A 38 6.19 -53.53 -10.03
N VAL A 39 6.24 -54.86 -10.17
CA VAL A 39 5.09 -55.74 -9.90
C VAL A 39 5.50 -56.85 -8.94
N ILE A 40 4.77 -57.04 -7.85
CA ILE A 40 5.06 -58.12 -6.90
C ILE A 40 4.44 -59.44 -7.39
N VAL A 41 5.21 -60.52 -7.26
CA VAL A 41 4.78 -61.89 -7.58
C VAL A 41 4.70 -62.69 -6.29
N GLU A 42 3.52 -63.23 -6.04
CA GLU A 42 3.19 -64.04 -4.87
C GLU A 42 2.98 -65.49 -5.27
N ARG A 43 3.30 -66.43 -4.39
CA ARG A 43 3.03 -67.86 -4.54
C ARG A 43 2.16 -68.31 -3.37
N PHE A 44 0.91 -68.66 -3.63
CA PHE A 44 -0.10 -68.96 -2.59
C PHE A 44 -0.14 -67.91 -1.45
N GLY A 45 -0.06 -66.62 -1.80
CA GLY A 45 -0.03 -65.50 -0.83
C GLY A 45 1.31 -65.24 -0.13
N LYS A 46 2.34 -66.07 -0.35
CA LYS A 46 3.71 -65.77 0.12
C LYS A 46 4.49 -64.98 -0.93
N PHE A 47 5.15 -63.90 -0.52
CA PHE A 47 6.09 -63.15 -1.37
C PHE A 47 7.15 -64.08 -2.00
N LYS A 48 7.35 -63.95 -3.33
CA LYS A 48 8.36 -64.72 -4.08
C LYS A 48 9.43 -63.82 -4.70
N LYS A 49 9.04 -62.77 -5.45
CA LYS A 49 9.96 -61.81 -6.08
C LYS A 49 9.26 -60.50 -6.42
N VAL A 50 10.05 -59.43 -6.57
CA VAL A 50 9.66 -58.26 -7.36
C VAL A 50 10.00 -58.53 -8.83
N ALA A 51 9.07 -58.28 -9.74
CA ALA A 51 9.28 -58.27 -11.18
C ALA A 51 9.63 -56.84 -11.62
N LYS A 52 10.90 -56.64 -12.01
CA LYS A 52 11.41 -55.41 -12.64
C LYS A 52 10.89 -55.28 -14.09
N PRO A 53 10.95 -54.08 -14.72
CA PRO A 53 10.48 -53.84 -16.09
C PRO A 53 10.96 -54.85 -17.13
N GLY A 54 10.13 -55.12 -18.14
CA GLY A 54 10.40 -56.08 -19.22
C GLY A 54 9.61 -57.38 -19.11
N LEU A 55 10.00 -58.36 -19.93
CA LEU A 55 9.31 -59.65 -20.06
C LEU A 55 9.59 -60.54 -18.85
N ASN A 56 8.56 -60.82 -18.05
CA ASN A 56 8.62 -61.69 -16.89
C ASN A 56 7.80 -62.97 -17.10
N THR A 57 8.34 -64.09 -16.63
CA THR A 57 7.60 -65.36 -16.56
C THR A 57 7.00 -65.56 -15.16
N LYS A 58 5.78 -66.08 -15.11
CA LYS A 58 5.08 -66.57 -13.91
C LYS A 58 4.52 -67.97 -14.14
N VAL A 59 4.27 -68.72 -13.07
CA VAL A 59 3.59 -70.03 -13.15
C VAL A 59 2.08 -69.83 -12.95
N PRO A 60 1.24 -69.88 -14.01
CA PRO A 60 -0.21 -69.83 -13.85
C PRO A 60 -0.69 -71.04 -13.04
N PHE A 61 -1.74 -70.86 -12.23
CA PHE A 61 -2.17 -71.87 -11.24
C PHE A 61 -1.66 -71.53 -9.82
N ILE A 62 -0.39 -71.14 -9.73
CA ILE A 62 0.38 -71.10 -8.48
C ILE A 62 0.81 -69.67 -8.11
N GLU A 63 0.99 -68.79 -9.10
CA GLU A 63 1.58 -67.46 -8.91
C GLU A 63 0.61 -66.32 -9.25
N THR A 64 0.26 -65.55 -8.21
CA THR A 64 -0.54 -64.33 -8.27
C THR A 64 0.35 -63.14 -8.59
N THR A 65 -0.24 -62.12 -9.22
CA THR A 65 0.43 -60.91 -9.68
C THR A 65 -0.28 -59.71 -9.06
N SER A 66 0.42 -58.94 -8.23
CA SER A 66 -0.14 -57.75 -7.57
C SER A 66 -0.41 -56.61 -8.56
N ARG A 67 -1.07 -55.54 -8.10
CA ARG A 67 -1.20 -54.30 -8.89
C ARG A 67 0.20 -53.73 -9.20
N PRO A 68 0.43 -53.11 -10.38
CA PRO A 68 1.68 -52.43 -10.66
C PRO A 68 1.87 -51.22 -9.75
N ILE A 69 3.04 -51.12 -9.13
CA ILE A 69 3.46 -50.02 -8.28
C ILE A 69 4.31 -49.09 -9.14
N SER A 70 3.93 -47.81 -9.20
CA SER A 70 4.70 -46.78 -9.93
C SER A 70 5.99 -46.47 -9.18
N LEU A 71 7.11 -46.47 -9.91
CA LEU A 71 8.42 -45.98 -9.45
C LEU A 71 8.63 -44.48 -9.78
N ARG A 72 7.64 -43.86 -10.44
CA ARG A 72 7.65 -42.43 -10.75
C ARG A 72 7.27 -41.63 -9.50
N VAL A 73 7.81 -40.42 -9.38
CA VAL A 73 7.41 -39.46 -8.34
C VAL A 73 5.90 -39.24 -8.38
N GLN A 74 5.27 -39.36 -7.22
CA GLN A 74 3.87 -39.09 -6.96
C GLN A 74 3.76 -37.82 -6.10
N GLN A 75 2.71 -37.02 -6.31
CA GLN A 75 2.42 -35.85 -5.51
C GLN A 75 1.12 -36.06 -4.75
N LEU A 76 1.17 -35.91 -3.43
CA LEU A 76 0.00 -35.87 -2.55
C LEU A 76 -0.19 -34.45 -2.05
N GLU A 77 -1.36 -33.88 -2.32
CA GLU A 77 -1.80 -32.61 -1.73
C GLU A 77 -2.55 -32.85 -0.42
N VAL A 78 -2.24 -32.04 0.59
CA VAL A 78 -2.89 -32.04 1.89
C VAL A 78 -3.19 -30.59 2.27
N ASN A 79 -4.47 -30.28 2.43
CA ASN A 79 -4.92 -29.00 2.97
C ASN A 79 -5.15 -29.17 4.48
N ILE A 80 -4.46 -28.34 5.28
CA ILE A 80 -4.34 -28.51 6.73
C ILE A 80 -4.91 -27.28 7.43
N GLU A 81 -5.98 -27.47 8.19
CA GLU A 81 -6.56 -26.42 9.03
C GLU A 81 -6.00 -26.52 10.46
N SER A 82 -5.37 -25.44 10.91
CA SER A 82 -4.74 -25.36 12.23
C SER A 82 -4.96 -23.98 12.87
N LYS A 83 -4.49 -23.83 14.11
CA LYS A 83 -4.36 -22.53 14.79
C LYS A 83 -2.90 -22.13 14.91
N THR A 84 -2.64 -20.84 14.75
CA THR A 84 -1.37 -20.23 15.17
C THR A 84 -1.36 -20.02 16.69
N LYS A 85 -0.20 -19.66 17.24
CA LYS A 85 -0.01 -19.22 18.63
C LYS A 85 -0.96 -18.10 19.05
N ASP A 86 -1.33 -17.22 18.11
CA ASP A 86 -2.24 -16.09 18.32
C ASP A 86 -3.74 -16.51 18.26
N ASN A 87 -4.02 -17.81 18.20
CA ASN A 87 -5.36 -18.39 18.09
C ASN A 87 -6.12 -17.98 16.80
N VAL A 88 -5.40 -17.53 15.77
CA VAL A 88 -5.93 -17.34 14.40
C VAL A 88 -6.04 -18.70 13.72
N PHE A 89 -7.19 -18.99 13.10
CA PHE A 89 -7.35 -20.14 12.21
C PHE A 89 -6.68 -19.87 10.86
N VAL A 90 -5.88 -20.83 10.40
CA VAL A 90 -5.19 -20.80 9.11
C VAL A 90 -5.38 -22.13 8.37
N THR A 91 -5.56 -22.04 7.05
CA THR A 91 -5.52 -23.17 6.12
C THR A 91 -4.18 -23.16 5.40
N VAL A 92 -3.45 -24.28 5.42
CA VAL A 92 -2.14 -24.43 4.80
C VAL A 92 -2.17 -25.56 3.77
N PRO A 93 -2.03 -25.27 2.46
CA PRO A 93 -1.81 -26.27 1.43
C PRO A 93 -0.36 -26.75 1.48
N VAL A 94 -0.17 -28.07 1.57
CA VAL A 94 1.15 -28.72 1.51
C VAL A 94 1.13 -29.79 0.43
N ALA A 95 2.08 -29.70 -0.50
CA ALA A 95 2.28 -30.67 -1.56
C ALA A 95 3.53 -31.51 -1.27
N VAL A 96 3.34 -32.80 -0.98
CA VAL A 96 4.43 -33.74 -0.73
C VAL A 96 4.71 -34.56 -1.98
N GLN A 97 5.94 -34.50 -2.47
CA GLN A 97 6.45 -35.36 -3.52
C GLN A 97 7.17 -36.56 -2.91
N TYR A 98 6.74 -37.78 -3.26
CA TYR A 98 7.31 -39.02 -2.77
C TYR A 98 7.46 -40.06 -3.88
N VAL A 99 8.29 -41.07 -3.64
CA VAL A 99 8.55 -42.16 -4.58
C VAL A 99 8.81 -43.47 -3.83
N VAL A 100 8.44 -44.60 -4.42
CA VAL A 100 8.80 -45.92 -3.88
C VAL A 100 10.22 -46.27 -4.30
N GLU A 101 11.06 -46.65 -3.34
CA GLU A 101 12.46 -46.99 -3.60
C GLU A 101 12.59 -48.36 -4.30
N GLU A 102 13.34 -48.45 -5.40
CA GLU A 102 13.32 -49.62 -6.30
C GLU A 102 13.68 -50.95 -5.62
N ASP A 103 14.53 -50.90 -4.59
CA ASP A 103 14.99 -52.08 -3.85
C ASP A 103 14.03 -52.47 -2.71
N ASN A 104 13.20 -51.53 -2.23
CA ASN A 104 12.31 -51.69 -1.07
C ASN A 104 10.81 -51.79 -1.44
N VAL A 105 10.48 -52.04 -2.71
CA VAL A 105 9.09 -52.15 -3.20
C VAL A 105 8.26 -53.21 -2.46
N ALA A 106 8.87 -54.31 -2.02
CA ALA A 106 8.17 -55.33 -1.24
C ALA A 106 7.70 -54.80 0.13
N ASP A 107 8.57 -54.04 0.81
CA ASP A 107 8.26 -53.39 2.09
C ASP A 107 7.14 -52.35 1.94
N ALA A 108 7.18 -51.54 0.88
CA ALA A 108 6.18 -50.53 0.59
C ALA A 108 4.76 -51.10 0.38
N TYR A 109 4.65 -52.34 -0.13
CA TYR A 109 3.38 -53.02 -0.39
C TYR A 109 2.85 -53.81 0.81
N TYR A 110 3.72 -54.41 1.63
CA TYR A 110 3.29 -55.26 2.75
C TYR A 110 3.25 -54.54 4.11
N LYS A 111 3.99 -53.45 4.31
CA LYS A 111 4.02 -52.75 5.60
C LYS A 111 2.89 -51.74 5.78
N LEU A 112 2.45 -51.06 4.71
CA LEU A 112 1.42 -50.01 4.74
C LEU A 112 0.23 -50.39 3.85
N ALA A 113 -0.97 -50.42 4.42
CA ALA A 113 -2.21 -50.66 3.68
C ALA A 113 -2.69 -49.42 2.88
N ASN A 114 -2.43 -48.22 3.41
CA ASN A 114 -2.70 -46.94 2.75
C ASN A 114 -1.55 -45.96 3.04
N SER A 115 -0.67 -45.76 2.07
CA SER A 115 0.49 -44.87 2.21
C SER A 115 0.12 -43.39 2.15
N GLU A 116 -0.85 -43.01 1.32
CA GLU A 116 -1.29 -41.62 1.18
C GLU A 116 -1.90 -41.08 2.48
N GLU A 117 -2.75 -41.86 3.14
CA GLU A 117 -3.37 -41.52 4.43
C GLU A 117 -2.36 -41.49 5.58
N GLN A 118 -1.36 -42.38 5.57
CA GLN A 118 -0.29 -42.38 6.56
C GLN A 118 0.64 -41.16 6.40
N ILE A 119 1.00 -40.80 5.16
CA ILE A 119 1.75 -39.57 4.86
C ILE A 119 0.93 -38.35 5.29
N ARG A 120 -0.34 -38.26 4.86
CA ARG A 120 -1.26 -37.17 5.24
C ARG A 120 -1.33 -36.95 6.75
N SER A 121 -1.37 -38.04 7.53
CA SER A 121 -1.41 -37.98 8.99
C SER A 121 -0.11 -37.42 9.60
N TYR A 122 1.06 -37.86 9.11
CA TYR A 122 2.36 -37.34 9.57
C TYR A 122 2.59 -35.86 9.21
N VAL A 123 2.17 -35.45 8.01
CA VAL A 123 2.25 -34.04 7.57
C VAL A 123 1.28 -33.19 8.40
N PHE A 124 0.05 -33.65 8.63
CA PHE A 124 -0.93 -32.96 9.47
C PHE A 124 -0.41 -32.71 10.89
N ASP A 125 0.13 -33.73 11.56
CA ASP A 125 0.70 -33.60 12.91
C ASP A 125 1.89 -32.63 12.94
N THR A 126 2.83 -32.77 12.00
CA THR A 126 4.05 -31.94 11.94
C THR A 126 3.72 -30.46 11.68
N VAL A 127 2.89 -30.17 10.68
CA VAL A 127 2.48 -28.80 10.33
C VAL A 127 1.64 -28.18 11.44
N ARG A 128 0.70 -28.93 12.04
CA ARG A 128 -0.08 -28.48 13.19
C ARG A 128 0.82 -28.12 14.38
N SER A 129 1.82 -28.97 14.67
CA SER A 129 2.76 -28.76 15.77
C SER A 129 3.63 -27.51 15.55
N ALA A 130 4.15 -27.32 14.33
CA ALA A 130 4.92 -26.13 13.96
C ALA A 130 4.09 -24.84 14.08
N LEU A 131 2.90 -24.80 13.45
CA LEU A 131 2.02 -23.63 13.47
C LEU A 131 1.58 -23.24 14.90
N SER A 132 1.35 -24.21 15.78
CA SER A 132 0.96 -23.95 17.17
C SER A 132 2.06 -23.25 18.00
N GLY A 133 3.32 -23.28 17.56
CA GLY A 133 4.44 -22.58 18.18
C GLY A 133 4.71 -21.18 17.63
N LEU A 134 4.21 -20.87 16.43
CA LEU A 134 4.50 -19.64 15.68
C LEU A 134 3.33 -18.66 15.71
N THR A 135 3.63 -17.37 15.66
CA THR A 135 2.64 -16.31 15.41
C THR A 135 2.18 -16.37 13.95
N LEU A 136 1.10 -15.67 13.60
CA LEU A 136 0.63 -15.59 12.20
C LEU A 136 1.73 -15.05 11.27
N ASP A 137 2.34 -13.93 11.62
CA ASP A 137 3.33 -13.26 10.77
C ASP A 137 4.62 -14.09 10.63
N THR A 138 5.13 -14.66 11.73
CA THR A 138 6.31 -15.53 11.65
C THR A 138 6.01 -16.87 10.96
N ALA A 139 4.77 -17.37 10.99
CA ALA A 139 4.40 -18.53 10.18
C ALA A 139 4.45 -18.23 8.66
N PHE A 140 4.08 -17.01 8.24
CA PHE A 140 4.24 -16.56 6.85
C PHE A 140 5.72 -16.46 6.44
N GLU A 141 6.58 -15.92 7.33
CA GLU A 141 8.02 -15.76 7.08
C GLU A 141 8.74 -17.13 7.03
N SER A 142 8.52 -17.98 8.04
CA SER A 142 9.16 -19.30 8.20
C SER A 142 8.49 -20.43 7.41
N LYS A 143 7.83 -20.15 6.28
CA LYS A 143 7.15 -21.19 5.49
C LYS A 143 8.11 -22.28 4.99
N ASP A 144 9.34 -21.91 4.67
CA ASP A 144 10.37 -22.81 4.15
C ASP A 144 11.01 -23.63 5.29
N ASP A 145 11.14 -23.05 6.49
CA ASP A 145 11.53 -23.78 7.72
C ASP A 145 10.50 -24.87 8.07
N ILE A 146 9.20 -24.58 7.90
CA ILE A 146 8.12 -25.56 8.08
C ILE A 146 8.23 -26.67 7.03
N ALA A 147 8.56 -26.32 5.78
CA ALA A 147 8.77 -27.28 4.70
C ALA A 147 9.93 -28.24 4.98
N GLU A 148 11.10 -27.74 5.43
CA GLU A 148 12.25 -28.57 5.80
C GLU A 148 11.95 -29.48 7.01
N ASN A 149 11.24 -28.96 8.02
CA ASN A 149 10.84 -29.75 9.19
C ASN A 149 9.87 -30.89 8.84
N VAL A 150 8.94 -30.66 7.89
CA VAL A 150 8.07 -31.69 7.33
C VAL A 150 8.89 -32.73 6.56
N GLU A 151 9.80 -32.29 5.68
CA GLU A 151 10.60 -33.19 4.86
C GLU A 151 11.47 -34.11 5.72
N GLY A 152 12.19 -33.56 6.70
CA GLY A 152 13.06 -34.33 7.60
C GLY A 152 12.32 -35.40 8.39
N ARG A 153 11.25 -35.02 9.10
CA ARG A 153 10.43 -35.94 9.93
C ARG A 153 9.73 -37.01 9.10
N LEU A 154 9.21 -36.63 7.94
CA LEU A 154 8.53 -37.55 7.04
C LEU A 154 9.53 -38.51 6.38
N SER A 155 10.70 -38.01 5.96
CA SER A 155 11.77 -38.82 5.37
C SER A 155 12.28 -39.89 6.34
N GLU A 156 12.58 -39.53 7.60
CA GLU A 156 12.97 -40.51 8.63
C GLU A 156 11.88 -41.57 8.86
N SER A 157 10.61 -41.15 8.90
CA SER A 157 9.49 -42.04 9.20
C SER A 157 9.13 -42.97 8.04
N MET A 158 9.08 -42.44 6.82
CA MET A 158 8.64 -43.15 5.62
C MET A 158 9.72 -44.08 5.05
N LYS A 159 11.01 -43.78 5.28
CA LYS A 159 12.14 -44.64 4.88
C LYS A 159 12.06 -46.05 5.48
N ARG A 160 11.54 -46.20 6.71
CA ARG A 160 11.29 -47.51 7.35
C ARG A 160 10.28 -48.39 6.60
N TYR A 161 9.51 -47.79 5.70
CA TYR A 161 8.45 -48.41 4.92
C TYR A 161 8.77 -48.47 3.41
N GLY A 162 10.01 -48.18 2.98
CA GLY A 162 10.41 -48.25 1.56
C GLY A 162 9.97 -47.06 0.69
N PHE A 163 9.49 -45.99 1.31
CA PHE A 163 9.12 -44.74 0.64
C PHE A 163 10.21 -43.69 0.85
N LYS A 164 10.64 -43.05 -0.23
CA LYS A 164 11.57 -41.90 -0.23
C LYS A 164 10.77 -40.63 -0.48
N ILE A 165 10.95 -39.63 0.38
CA ILE A 165 10.46 -38.27 0.13
C ILE A 165 11.44 -37.58 -0.83
N VAL A 166 10.90 -36.83 -1.79
CA VAL A 166 11.65 -36.13 -2.85
C VAL A 166 11.72 -34.64 -2.55
N SER A 167 10.59 -34.06 -2.13
CA SER A 167 10.51 -32.74 -1.51
C SER A 167 9.13 -32.56 -0.86
N SER A 168 8.99 -31.71 0.15
CA SER A 168 7.70 -31.15 0.56
C SER A 168 7.66 -29.64 0.36
N LEU A 169 6.63 -29.15 -0.35
CA LEU A 169 6.42 -27.73 -0.62
C LEU A 169 5.23 -27.23 0.21
N VAL A 170 5.42 -26.14 0.94
CA VAL A 170 4.34 -25.35 1.57
C VAL A 170 3.98 -24.23 0.60
N THR A 171 2.68 -24.07 0.29
CA THR A 171 2.21 -23.04 -0.65
C THR A 171 2.00 -21.70 0.07
N ASP A 172 0.75 -21.25 0.23
CA ASP A 172 0.41 -19.98 0.90
C ASP A 172 -0.48 -20.26 2.12
N ILE A 173 -0.03 -19.81 3.29
CA ILE A 173 -0.79 -19.89 4.53
C ILE A 173 -1.95 -18.88 4.43
N THR A 174 -3.20 -19.36 4.45
CA THR A 174 -4.37 -18.49 4.31
C THR A 174 -5.14 -18.39 5.62
N PRO A 175 -5.10 -17.25 6.34
CA PRO A 175 -5.96 -17.00 7.49
C PRO A 175 -7.42 -16.77 7.07
N ASP A 176 -8.34 -16.91 8.02
CA ASP A 176 -9.75 -16.55 7.84
C ASP A 176 -9.91 -15.16 7.19
N PRO A 177 -10.76 -15.00 6.15
CA PRO A 177 -10.93 -13.75 5.42
C PRO A 177 -11.20 -12.54 6.32
N LYS A 178 -11.98 -12.70 7.40
CA LYS A 178 -12.30 -11.63 8.34
C LYS A 178 -11.05 -11.16 9.09
N VAL A 179 -10.13 -12.06 9.42
CA VAL A 179 -8.86 -11.71 10.08
C VAL A 179 -7.94 -11.01 9.08
N ARG A 180 -7.81 -11.54 7.86
CA ARG A 180 -7.02 -10.94 6.78
C ARG A 180 -7.47 -9.51 6.47
N ASP A 181 -8.77 -9.29 6.32
CA ASP A 181 -9.33 -7.99 5.96
C ASP A 181 -9.23 -6.99 7.14
N SER A 182 -9.28 -7.49 8.39
CA SER A 182 -8.97 -6.70 9.59
C SER A 182 -7.49 -6.29 9.63
N MET A 183 -6.55 -7.21 9.39
CA MET A 183 -5.12 -6.89 9.31
C MET A 183 -4.81 -5.91 8.17
N ASN A 184 -5.45 -6.07 7.01
CA ASN A 184 -5.30 -5.15 5.88
C ASN A 184 -5.76 -3.72 6.23
N SER A 185 -6.88 -3.57 6.93
CA SER A 185 -7.38 -2.24 7.36
C SER A 185 -6.54 -1.62 8.49
N ILE A 186 -6.01 -2.40 9.43
CA ILE A 186 -5.02 -1.93 10.42
C ILE A 186 -3.74 -1.45 9.73
N ASN A 187 -3.20 -2.24 8.79
CA ASN A 187 -2.00 -1.89 8.04
C ASN A 187 -2.20 -0.68 7.11
N ALA A 188 -3.39 -0.52 6.52
CA ALA A 188 -3.75 0.69 5.79
C ALA A 188 -3.77 1.91 6.72
N ALA A 189 -4.53 1.87 7.81
CA ALA A 189 -4.62 2.98 8.76
C ALA A 189 -3.27 3.37 9.39
N GLN A 190 -2.38 2.41 9.63
CA GLN A 190 -1.02 2.67 10.12
C GLN A 190 -0.13 3.31 9.04
N ARG A 191 -0.24 2.89 7.77
CA ARG A 191 0.44 3.55 6.64
C ARG A 191 -0.08 4.96 6.41
N ASP A 192 -1.40 5.17 6.46
CA ASP A 192 -2.05 6.47 6.34
C ASP A 192 -1.62 7.40 7.47
N ARG A 193 -1.52 6.89 8.71
CA ARG A 193 -0.99 7.63 9.86
C ARG A 193 0.45 8.08 9.63
N VAL A 194 1.33 7.19 9.19
CA VAL A 194 2.74 7.52 8.91
C VAL A 194 2.84 8.54 7.77
N ALA A 195 2.08 8.34 6.68
CA ALA A 195 2.02 9.30 5.57
C ALA A 195 1.53 10.68 6.01
N ALA A 196 0.47 10.75 6.83
CA ALA A 196 -0.04 12.01 7.38
C ALA A 196 0.97 12.69 8.31
N GLN A 197 1.73 11.93 9.11
CA GLN A 197 2.82 12.45 9.94
C GLN A 197 3.96 13.02 9.08
N SER A 198 4.43 12.28 8.07
CA SER A 198 5.48 12.76 7.15
C SER A 198 5.04 13.97 6.33
N LEU A 199 3.77 14.04 5.91
CA LEU A 199 3.21 15.21 5.23
C LEU A 199 3.14 16.43 6.16
N ALA A 200 2.68 16.26 7.41
CA ALA A 200 2.65 17.35 8.39
C ALA A 200 4.05 17.86 8.76
N GLU A 201 5.05 16.97 8.83
CA GLU A 201 6.45 17.36 9.03
C GLU A 201 7.04 18.08 7.81
N ALA A 202 6.79 17.59 6.60
CA ALA A 202 7.20 18.27 5.37
C ALA A 202 6.57 19.67 5.24
N ASP A 203 5.28 19.83 5.57
CA ASP A 203 4.58 21.12 5.53
C ASP A 203 5.08 22.08 6.63
N LYS A 204 5.45 21.55 7.82
CA LYS A 204 6.13 22.31 8.88
C LYS A 204 7.50 22.81 8.42
N ILE A 205 8.34 21.94 7.86
CA ILE A 205 9.68 22.29 7.34
C ILE A 205 9.53 23.38 6.26
N LYS A 206 8.66 23.16 5.27
CA LYS A 206 8.37 24.11 4.19
C LYS A 206 7.98 25.50 4.72
N ARG A 207 7.05 25.56 5.70
CA ARG A 207 6.62 26.83 6.30
C ARG A 207 7.74 27.54 7.07
N VAL A 208 8.54 26.79 7.83
CA VAL A 208 9.69 27.35 8.56
C VAL A 208 10.75 27.88 7.60
N THR A 209 11.14 27.11 6.58
CA THR A 209 12.11 27.55 5.56
C THR A 209 11.60 28.74 4.76
N GLN A 210 10.31 28.79 4.43
CA GLN A 210 9.71 29.96 3.76
C GLN A 210 9.77 31.21 4.66
N ALA A 211 9.36 31.12 5.93
CA ALA A 211 9.41 32.25 6.86
C ALA A 211 10.85 32.72 7.16
N GLN A 212 11.80 31.79 7.21
CA GLN A 212 13.23 32.12 7.33
C GLN A 212 13.75 32.84 6.07
N ALA A 213 13.42 32.35 4.88
CA ALA A 213 13.81 32.99 3.61
C ALA A 213 13.19 34.39 3.45
N GLU A 214 11.93 34.57 3.87
CA GLU A 214 11.25 35.86 3.86
C GLU A 214 11.87 36.84 4.87
N SER A 215 12.12 36.41 6.12
CA SER A 215 12.79 37.24 7.13
C SER A 215 14.22 37.62 6.72
N GLU A 216 14.95 36.71 6.07
CA GLU A 216 16.30 36.96 5.58
C GLU A 216 16.30 37.91 4.38
N ALA A 217 15.35 37.76 3.46
CA ALA A 217 15.15 38.69 2.34
C ALA A 217 14.78 40.10 2.84
N MET A 218 13.92 40.22 3.85
CA MET A 218 13.59 41.50 4.48
C MET A 218 14.81 42.14 5.18
N ARG A 219 15.63 41.34 5.87
CA ARG A 219 16.89 41.79 6.51
C ARG A 219 17.86 42.34 5.46
N LEU A 220 18.16 41.56 4.43
CA LEU A 220 19.06 41.95 3.34
C LEU A 220 18.54 43.17 2.56
N HIS A 221 17.21 43.28 2.36
CA HIS A 221 16.60 44.47 1.75
C HIS A 221 16.76 45.72 2.64
N GLY A 222 16.52 45.59 3.94
CA GLY A 222 16.71 46.70 4.90
C GLY A 222 18.17 47.16 4.97
N GLU A 223 19.12 46.23 4.99
CA GLU A 223 20.56 46.53 4.91
C GLU A 223 20.94 47.21 3.59
N GLY A 224 20.39 46.74 2.46
CA GLY A 224 20.57 47.36 1.15
C GLY A 224 20.05 48.81 1.10
N VAL A 225 18.84 49.05 1.60
CA VAL A 225 18.25 50.40 1.67
C VAL A 225 19.04 51.31 2.61
N ALA A 226 19.52 50.80 3.74
CA ALA A 226 20.37 51.57 4.67
C ALA A 226 21.73 51.92 4.05
N ALA A 227 22.37 50.97 3.35
CA ALA A 227 23.62 51.19 2.63
C ALA A 227 23.44 52.19 1.47
N GLN A 228 22.36 52.07 0.70
CA GLN A 228 22.00 53.01 -0.37
C GLN A 228 21.79 54.42 0.17
N ARG A 229 20.99 54.59 1.24
CA ARG A 229 20.78 55.90 1.90
C ARG A 229 22.08 56.51 2.40
N LYS A 230 22.98 55.71 2.99
CA LYS A 230 24.31 56.15 3.41
C LYS A 230 25.15 56.62 2.23
N ALA A 231 25.20 55.84 1.14
CA ALA A 231 25.97 56.19 -0.06
C ALA A 231 25.46 57.49 -0.71
N ILE A 232 24.13 57.67 -0.80
CA ILE A 232 23.51 58.91 -1.28
C ILE A 232 23.90 60.10 -0.38
N ALA A 233 23.78 59.96 0.94
CA ALA A 233 24.14 61.04 1.88
C ALA A 233 25.63 61.42 1.81
N THR A 234 26.53 60.44 1.68
CA THR A 234 27.97 60.70 1.47
C THR A 234 28.22 61.38 0.11
N GLY A 235 27.57 60.92 -0.96
CA GLY A 235 27.69 61.54 -2.29
C GLY A 235 27.21 62.99 -2.33
N ILE A 236 26.12 63.31 -1.61
CA ILE A 236 25.62 64.69 -1.47
C ILE A 236 26.60 65.55 -0.65
N ALA A 237 27.17 65.01 0.44
CA ALA A 237 28.17 65.73 1.24
C ALA A 237 29.46 66.01 0.44
N GLU A 238 29.90 65.07 -0.41
CA GLU A 238 31.01 65.30 -1.35
C GLU A 238 30.70 66.35 -2.41
N GLN A 239 29.47 66.38 -2.95
CA GLN A 239 29.05 67.41 -3.89
C GLN A 239 29.03 68.80 -3.23
N TYR A 240 28.51 68.90 -2.00
CA TYR A 240 28.51 70.14 -1.22
C TYR A 240 29.93 70.66 -0.97
N ALA A 241 30.85 69.80 -0.51
CA ALA A 241 32.24 70.17 -0.29
C ALA A 241 32.94 70.69 -1.56
N LYS A 242 32.72 70.01 -2.71
CA LYS A 242 33.26 70.43 -4.01
C LYS A 242 32.66 71.76 -4.50
N LEU A 243 31.37 72.02 -4.22
CA LEU A 243 30.73 73.31 -4.55
C LEU A 243 31.26 74.47 -3.68
N GLN A 244 31.59 74.20 -2.41
CA GLN A 244 32.18 75.19 -1.51
C GLN A 244 33.61 75.57 -1.92
N GLU A 245 34.40 74.61 -2.44
CA GLU A 245 35.75 74.86 -2.96
C GLU A 245 35.77 75.86 -4.15
N VAL A 246 34.68 75.97 -4.92
CA VAL A 246 34.52 76.97 -6.00
C VAL A 246 33.93 78.31 -5.50
N GLY A 247 33.81 78.51 -4.18
CA GLY A 247 33.46 79.80 -3.57
C GLY A 247 31.97 80.17 -3.55
N ILE A 248 31.06 79.19 -3.67
CA ILE A 248 29.60 79.43 -3.74
C ILE A 248 28.93 79.28 -2.36
N ASP A 249 29.48 79.93 -1.34
CA ASP A 249 29.18 79.77 0.10
C ASP A 249 27.71 79.98 0.54
N LYS A 250 26.85 80.56 -0.30
CA LYS A 250 25.42 80.82 0.03
C LYS A 250 24.40 80.41 -1.02
N THR A 251 24.84 79.90 -2.17
CA THR A 251 23.94 79.49 -3.26
C THR A 251 23.93 77.97 -3.48
N ALA A 252 24.93 77.26 -2.96
CA ALA A 252 25.05 75.80 -3.10
C ALA A 252 23.85 75.05 -2.52
N GLU A 253 23.36 75.44 -1.33
CA GLU A 253 22.18 74.82 -0.69
C GLU A 253 20.91 74.97 -1.53
N GLN A 254 20.63 76.18 -2.03
CA GLN A 254 19.44 76.44 -2.82
C GLN A 254 19.51 75.76 -4.21
N LEU A 255 20.70 75.69 -4.80
CA LEU A 255 20.92 74.94 -6.05
C LEU A 255 20.72 73.44 -5.84
N LEU A 256 21.29 72.86 -4.78
CA LEU A 256 21.12 71.45 -4.41
C LEU A 256 19.65 71.10 -4.17
N MET A 257 18.90 71.94 -3.46
CA MET A 257 17.47 71.74 -3.24
C MET A 257 16.66 71.82 -4.54
N MET A 258 17.00 72.72 -5.48
CA MET A 258 16.39 72.75 -6.81
C MET A 258 16.71 71.48 -7.62
N THR A 259 17.97 71.03 -7.64
CA THR A 259 18.36 69.80 -8.32
C THR A 259 17.64 68.58 -7.73
N GLN A 260 17.58 68.46 -6.40
CA GLN A 260 16.89 67.34 -5.74
C GLN A 260 15.37 67.37 -5.96
N TYR A 261 14.77 68.56 -6.07
CA TYR A 261 13.37 68.72 -6.45
C TYR A 261 13.10 68.26 -7.89
N PHE A 262 13.91 68.70 -8.86
CA PHE A 262 13.75 68.25 -10.25
C PHE A 262 14.03 66.75 -10.42
N ASP A 263 15.01 66.20 -9.70
CA ASP A 263 15.34 64.78 -9.75
C ASP A 263 14.26 63.92 -9.08
N THR A 264 13.68 64.33 -7.95
CA THR A 264 12.51 63.61 -7.40
C THR A 264 11.29 63.72 -8.32
N MET A 265 11.05 64.88 -8.95
CA MET A 265 9.98 65.05 -9.95
C MET A 265 10.19 64.15 -11.18
N GLN A 266 11.44 63.99 -11.64
CA GLN A 266 11.81 63.11 -12.76
C GLN A 266 11.64 61.63 -12.40
N ASN A 267 12.09 61.20 -11.22
CA ASN A 267 11.90 59.82 -10.75
C ASN A 267 10.40 59.50 -10.56
N VAL A 268 9.62 60.42 -9.98
CA VAL A 268 8.15 60.28 -9.89
C VAL A 268 7.49 60.20 -11.27
N ALA A 269 8.00 60.91 -12.28
CA ALA A 269 7.51 60.81 -13.65
C ALA A 269 7.91 59.50 -14.37
N GLN A 270 8.94 58.78 -13.91
CA GLN A 270 9.40 57.52 -14.50
C GLN A 270 8.83 56.27 -13.79
N GLU A 271 8.80 56.26 -12.46
CA GLU A 271 8.27 55.14 -11.67
C GLU A 271 6.75 55.25 -11.44
N GLY A 272 6.19 56.45 -11.56
CA GLY A 272 4.79 56.77 -11.29
C GLY A 272 3.80 56.15 -12.27
N ARG A 273 3.41 54.90 -12.04
CA ARG A 273 2.23 54.28 -12.67
C ARG A 273 0.92 54.94 -12.18
N SER A 274 0.58 56.06 -12.82
CA SER A 274 -0.79 56.55 -13.00
C SER A 274 -1.61 56.79 -11.72
N ASN A 275 -1.13 57.67 -10.83
CA ASN A 275 -1.98 58.33 -9.83
C ASN A 275 -1.70 59.84 -9.82
N VAL A 276 -2.75 60.65 -9.96
CA VAL A 276 -2.64 62.12 -10.05
C VAL A 276 -2.51 62.71 -8.65
N LEU A 277 -1.27 62.97 -8.22
CA LEU A 277 -0.97 63.66 -6.98
C LEU A 277 -0.90 65.18 -7.22
N PHE A 278 -1.89 65.93 -6.72
CA PHE A 278 -1.90 67.39 -6.75
C PHE A 278 -0.88 67.96 -5.75
N MET A 279 0.35 68.23 -6.21
CA MET A 279 1.28 69.09 -5.48
C MET A 279 1.04 70.57 -5.85
N PRO A 280 1.00 71.51 -4.89
CA PRO A 280 0.91 72.94 -5.18
C PRO A 280 2.25 73.45 -5.71
N SER A 281 2.36 73.62 -7.03
CA SER A 281 3.57 74.05 -7.74
C SER A 281 3.93 75.54 -7.57
N ASN A 282 3.41 76.21 -6.55
CA ASN A 282 3.71 77.59 -6.22
C ASN A 282 4.97 77.65 -5.32
N PRO A 283 6.05 78.37 -5.69
CA PRO A 283 7.23 78.52 -4.83
C PRO A 283 6.93 79.17 -3.47
N GLY A 284 5.80 79.87 -3.30
CA GLY A 284 5.33 80.32 -1.98
C GLY A 284 4.92 79.20 -1.03
N GLY A 285 4.46 78.05 -1.53
CA GLY A 285 3.94 76.94 -0.73
C GLY A 285 5.00 76.24 0.14
N LEU A 286 6.28 76.30 -0.26
CA LEU A 286 7.40 75.86 0.58
C LEU A 286 7.60 76.78 1.80
N GLY A 287 7.30 78.07 1.65
CA GLY A 287 7.24 79.03 2.76
C GLY A 287 6.09 78.72 3.71
N GLU A 288 4.92 78.37 3.18
CA GLU A 288 3.74 77.98 3.97
C GLU A 288 3.97 76.66 4.72
N MET A 289 4.48 75.61 4.07
CA MET A 289 4.88 74.38 4.77
C MET A 289 5.96 74.64 5.83
N GLY A 290 6.93 75.53 5.56
CA GLY A 290 7.93 75.93 6.55
C GLY A 290 7.36 76.67 7.76
N GLN A 291 6.27 77.43 7.58
CA GLN A 291 5.53 78.06 8.67
C GLN A 291 4.64 77.06 9.40
N GLU A 292 3.98 76.15 8.69
CA GLU A 292 3.08 75.14 9.29
C GLU A 292 3.87 74.09 10.09
N ILE A 293 5.02 73.64 9.61
CA ILE A 293 5.96 72.80 10.37
C ILE A 293 6.46 73.55 11.60
N ARG A 294 6.82 74.84 11.50
CA ARG A 294 7.19 75.64 12.69
C ARG A 294 6.03 75.76 13.67
N ASN A 295 4.81 76.04 13.21
CA ASN A 295 3.64 76.17 14.05
C ASN A 295 3.28 74.83 14.73
N ALA A 296 3.40 73.71 14.03
CA ALA A 296 3.25 72.37 14.60
C ALA A 296 4.33 72.06 15.65
N LEU A 297 5.58 72.47 15.41
CA LEU A 297 6.68 72.29 16.36
C LEU A 297 6.50 73.19 17.61
N PHE A 298 6.08 74.44 17.43
CA PHE A 298 5.74 75.33 18.54
C PHE A 298 4.50 74.86 19.30
N ALA A 299 3.50 74.30 18.62
CA ALA A 299 2.34 73.67 19.27
C ALA A 299 2.71 72.40 20.05
N ALA A 300 3.68 71.62 19.56
CA ALA A 300 4.22 70.46 20.29
C ALA A 300 5.00 70.89 21.55
N ASN A 301 5.90 71.87 21.43
CA ASN A 301 6.63 72.41 22.59
C ASN A 301 5.66 73.06 23.60
N ALA A 302 4.65 73.80 23.13
CA ALA A 302 3.60 74.38 23.99
C ALA A 302 2.67 73.33 24.62
N ALA A 303 2.62 72.10 24.08
CA ALA A 303 1.94 70.97 24.71
C ALA A 303 2.83 70.25 25.74
N GLU A 304 4.17 70.32 25.62
CA GLU A 304 5.11 69.86 26.66
C GLU A 304 5.14 70.82 27.86
N ASP A 305 5.19 72.13 27.64
CA ASP A 305 5.09 73.17 28.70
C ASP A 305 3.65 73.36 29.24
N GLY A 306 2.67 72.63 28.72
CA GLY A 306 1.23 72.92 28.76
C GLY A 306 0.37 72.17 29.81
N ALA A 307 0.90 71.87 31.00
CA ALA A 307 0.16 71.41 32.18
C ALA A 307 -0.66 70.08 32.11
N THR A 308 -0.01 68.99 32.53
CA THR A 308 -0.48 67.97 33.51
C THR A 308 -1.92 67.42 33.48
N PHE A 309 -2.05 66.09 33.56
CA PHE A 309 -3.19 65.44 34.24
C PHE A 309 -2.71 64.42 35.29
N THR A 310 -3.30 64.47 36.49
CA THR A 310 -2.98 63.60 37.64
C THR A 310 -4.00 62.48 37.79
N VAL A 311 -3.55 61.30 38.24
CA VAL A 311 -4.43 60.14 38.51
C VAL A 311 -5.04 60.24 39.91
N PRO A 312 -6.37 60.18 40.06
CA PRO A 312 -7.03 59.87 41.32
C PRO A 312 -7.42 58.38 41.37
N GLU A 313 -6.91 57.67 42.37
CA GLU A 313 -7.20 56.25 42.59
C GLU A 313 -8.37 56.06 43.58
N SER A 314 -9.33 55.18 43.27
CA SER A 314 -10.36 54.74 44.22
C SER A 314 -10.35 53.21 44.35
N ARG A 315 -10.25 52.73 45.59
CA ARG A 315 -10.17 51.31 45.96
C ARG A 315 -11.35 50.90 46.86
N TYR A 316 -11.44 49.58 47.06
CA TYR A 316 -12.16 48.88 48.14
C TYR A 316 -13.68 48.71 47.92
N ALA A 317 -14.27 47.52 48.15
CA ALA A 317 -13.67 46.20 48.44
C ALA A 317 -14.66 45.03 48.24
N SER A 318 -14.12 43.80 48.23
CA SER A 318 -14.76 42.52 48.64
C SER A 318 -15.97 41.99 47.84
N SER A 319 -16.22 40.67 47.73
CA SER A 319 -15.41 39.46 48.01
C SER A 319 -16.09 38.20 47.41
N HIS A 320 -15.40 37.05 47.50
CA HIS A 320 -15.89 35.67 47.68
C HIS A 320 -17.43 35.46 47.76
N ARG A 321 -18.12 34.47 47.15
CA ARG A 321 -17.90 33.02 46.88
C ARG A 321 -19.17 32.31 47.42
N SER A 322 -19.65 31.28 46.70
CA SER A 322 -20.58 30.20 47.14
C SER A 322 -22.07 30.51 47.47
N GLU A 323 -22.89 29.51 47.10
CA GLU A 323 -24.17 29.06 47.69
C GLU A 323 -25.54 29.67 47.28
N GLN A 324 -26.58 28.87 47.61
CA GLN A 324 -27.99 28.85 47.15
C GLN A 324 -28.93 29.40 48.27
N PRO A 325 -30.28 29.18 48.24
CA PRO A 325 -31.32 29.51 47.25
C PRO A 325 -32.52 30.29 47.87
N SER A 326 -33.53 30.71 47.07
CA SER A 326 -34.98 30.64 47.44
C SER A 326 -35.94 31.08 46.32
N VAL A 327 -37.19 30.56 46.38
CA VAL A 327 -38.26 30.45 45.34
C VAL A 327 -39.59 30.07 46.08
N PRO A 328 -40.87 30.21 45.63
CA PRO A 328 -41.52 30.90 44.47
C PRO A 328 -42.53 32.00 44.98
N PRO A 329 -43.76 32.28 44.44
CA PRO A 329 -44.88 31.34 44.12
C PRO A 329 -45.24 31.13 42.63
N GLN A 330 -46.15 30.16 42.38
CA GLN A 330 -46.70 29.65 41.10
C GLN A 330 -48.20 30.07 40.92
N PRO A 331 -49.05 29.56 39.99
CA PRO A 331 -48.99 28.45 39.00
C PRO A 331 -49.26 28.93 37.54
N ALA A 332 -49.66 28.21 36.46
CA ALA A 332 -49.89 26.80 36.03
C ALA A 332 -49.79 26.78 34.44
N ASN A 333 -49.66 25.70 33.62
CA ASN A 333 -49.91 24.24 33.64
C ASN A 333 -51.36 23.75 33.33
N PRO A 334 -51.58 22.58 32.65
CA PRO A 334 -50.87 21.94 31.52
C PRO A 334 -51.91 21.22 30.56
N PRO A 335 -51.73 20.00 29.95
CA PRO A 335 -50.60 19.27 29.33
C PRO A 335 -50.90 18.73 27.87
N SER A 336 -50.09 17.75 27.39
CA SER A 336 -50.36 16.72 26.35
C SER A 336 -50.10 17.03 24.85
N SER A 337 -49.87 16.05 23.95
CA SER A 337 -48.85 14.96 23.91
C SER A 337 -49.04 14.08 22.64
N GLY A 338 -47.95 13.55 22.08
CA GLY A 338 -47.93 12.67 20.89
C GLY A 338 -47.96 13.45 19.56
N ASP A 339 -47.81 12.86 18.37
CA ASP A 339 -47.22 11.59 17.86
C ASP A 339 -47.74 11.44 16.41
N SER A 340 -47.01 10.74 15.54
CA SER A 340 -47.45 10.25 14.21
C SER A 340 -47.80 11.27 13.11
N GLY A 341 -48.01 10.76 11.89
CA GLY A 341 -48.83 11.42 10.85
C GLY A 341 -48.08 12.03 9.66
N GLY A 342 -47.90 11.25 8.59
CA GLY A 342 -47.37 11.73 7.29
C GLY A 342 -48.45 12.30 6.35
N SER A 343 -48.07 12.47 5.07
CA SER A 343 -48.83 13.10 3.95
C SER A 343 -48.93 14.64 4.02
N GLY A 344 -49.02 15.37 2.89
CA GLY A 344 -48.80 14.91 1.51
C GLY A 344 -49.13 15.98 0.43
N SER A 345 -48.46 15.86 -0.74
CA SER A 345 -48.84 16.35 -2.08
C SER A 345 -49.21 17.83 -2.33
N SER A 346 -48.70 18.35 -3.47
CA SER A 346 -49.26 19.43 -4.33
C SER A 346 -49.35 20.87 -3.77
N SER A 347 -49.26 21.94 -4.58
CA SER A 347 -48.76 22.07 -5.97
C SER A 347 -48.55 23.54 -6.37
N GLY A 348 -47.52 23.80 -7.19
CA GLY A 348 -47.29 25.05 -7.93
C GLY A 348 -46.77 26.24 -7.10
N SER A 349 -46.25 27.32 -7.67
CA SER A 349 -45.76 27.59 -9.04
C SER A 349 -45.45 29.09 -9.15
N SER A 350 -44.18 29.51 -9.21
CA SER A 350 -43.69 30.67 -9.99
C SER A 350 -42.23 31.02 -9.66
N GLY A 351 -41.49 31.61 -10.62
CA GLY A 351 -40.41 32.55 -10.29
C GLY A 351 -38.94 32.23 -10.65
N SER A 352 -38.61 32.28 -11.95
CA SER A 352 -37.34 32.84 -12.48
C SER A 352 -35.97 32.14 -12.23
N GLY A 353 -34.98 32.52 -13.06
CA GLY A 353 -33.53 32.31 -12.85
C GLY A 353 -32.90 31.09 -13.54
N GLY A 354 -32.07 31.30 -14.56
CA GLY A 354 -31.39 30.22 -15.30
C GLY A 354 -29.86 30.21 -15.15
N SER A 355 -29.25 29.01 -15.11
CA SER A 355 -27.78 28.83 -15.03
C SER A 355 -27.26 27.47 -15.53
N HIS A 356 -27.89 26.87 -16.56
CA HIS A 356 -27.43 25.59 -17.14
C HIS A 356 -26.31 25.76 -18.18
N GLN A 357 -25.04 25.73 -17.77
CA GLN A 357 -23.91 25.54 -18.71
C GLN A 357 -22.63 24.88 -18.15
N SER A 358 -22.38 24.90 -16.83
CA SER A 358 -21.10 24.45 -16.24
C SER A 358 -20.88 22.91 -16.28
N LEU A 359 -21.90 22.12 -15.93
CA LEU A 359 -21.77 20.67 -15.69
C LEU A 359 -21.46 19.82 -16.95
N GLY A 360 -21.56 20.40 -18.16
CA GLY A 360 -21.39 19.68 -19.43
C GLY A 360 -19.95 19.52 -19.91
N GLN A 361 -18.95 20.06 -19.20
CA GLN A 361 -17.54 20.04 -19.61
C GLN A 361 -16.69 19.06 -18.78
N SER A 362 -16.87 19.00 -17.46
CA SER A 362 -16.11 18.12 -16.55
C SER A 362 -16.27 16.63 -16.86
N VAL A 363 -17.48 16.19 -17.25
CA VAL A 363 -17.74 14.80 -17.63
C VAL A 363 -17.01 14.42 -18.93
N ARG A 364 -16.77 15.37 -19.84
CA ARG A 364 -16.08 15.12 -21.11
C ARG A 364 -14.55 15.06 -20.95
N SER A 365 -13.95 15.90 -20.10
CA SER A 365 -12.52 15.80 -19.81
C SER A 365 -12.17 14.50 -19.08
N ALA A 366 -12.98 14.08 -18.11
CA ALA A 366 -12.82 12.79 -17.42
C ALA A 366 -12.95 11.58 -18.38
N ALA A 367 -13.82 11.67 -19.39
CA ALA A 367 -13.97 10.63 -20.40
C ALA A 367 -12.82 10.59 -21.44
N GLN A 368 -12.06 11.69 -21.59
CA GLN A 368 -10.86 11.72 -22.44
C GLN A 368 -9.63 11.15 -21.74
N SER A 369 -9.33 11.59 -20.51
CA SER A 369 -8.17 11.09 -19.75
C SER A 369 -8.23 9.57 -19.51
N ALA A 370 -9.43 9.02 -19.27
CA ALA A 370 -9.64 7.58 -19.16
C ALA A 370 -9.32 6.80 -20.46
N ARG A 371 -9.54 7.43 -21.63
CA ARG A 371 -9.20 6.82 -22.94
C ARG A 371 -7.71 6.90 -23.25
N GLU A 372 -7.07 8.01 -22.89
CA GLU A 372 -5.63 8.20 -23.06
C GLU A 372 -4.83 7.22 -22.19
N ALA A 373 -5.22 7.03 -20.92
CA ALA A 373 -4.64 6.03 -20.04
C ALA A 373 -4.79 4.59 -20.59
N ALA A 374 -5.98 4.25 -21.12
CA ALA A 374 -6.23 2.95 -21.74
C ALA A 374 -5.41 2.71 -23.02
N GLN A 375 -5.10 3.75 -23.78
CA GLN A 375 -4.20 3.66 -24.94
C GLN A 375 -2.74 3.48 -24.53
N GLN A 376 -2.26 4.20 -23.51
CA GLN A 376 -0.89 4.03 -22.99
C GLN A 376 -0.65 2.59 -22.49
N TRP A 377 -1.59 2.03 -21.69
CA TRP A 377 -1.52 0.65 -21.20
C TRP A 377 -1.57 -0.42 -22.31
N LYS A 378 -2.19 -0.10 -23.45
CA LYS A 378 -2.22 -0.97 -24.63
C LYS A 378 -0.91 -0.93 -25.41
N ASN A 379 -0.30 0.24 -25.56
CA ASN A 379 1.01 0.38 -26.21
C ASN A 379 2.13 -0.27 -25.38
N SER A 380 2.07 -0.19 -24.05
CA SER A 380 3.08 -0.81 -23.16
C SER A 380 3.05 -2.36 -23.14
N GLN A 381 2.13 -3.00 -23.86
CA GLN A 381 2.05 -4.46 -24.01
C GLN A 381 2.41 -4.96 -25.41
N GLN A 382 2.77 -4.07 -26.35
CA GLN A 382 3.28 -4.50 -27.64
C GLN A 382 4.78 -4.81 -27.53
N PRO A 383 5.25 -6.02 -27.88
CA PRO A 383 6.67 -6.32 -27.89
C PRO A 383 7.39 -5.45 -28.94
N PRO A 384 8.66 -5.08 -28.72
CA PRO A 384 9.39 -4.19 -29.63
C PRO A 384 9.48 -4.80 -31.03
N GLN A 385 9.01 -4.06 -32.03
CA GLN A 385 9.20 -4.45 -33.42
C GLN A 385 10.68 -4.32 -33.78
N ASN A 386 11.30 -5.43 -34.18
CA ASN A 386 12.71 -5.47 -34.51
C ASN A 386 12.97 -4.67 -35.81
N PRO A 387 13.80 -3.61 -35.80
CA PRO A 387 14.17 -2.91 -37.02
C PRO A 387 15.04 -3.83 -37.90
N GLN A 388 14.90 -3.69 -39.22
CA GLN A 388 15.46 -4.63 -40.20
C GLN A 388 16.99 -4.62 -40.26
N GLN A 389 17.58 -5.83 -40.21
CA GLN A 389 18.62 -6.29 -41.14
C GLN A 389 18.29 -7.73 -41.57
#